data_AF-A0A2E7VC91-F1
#
_entry.id   AF-A0A2E7VC91-F1
#
_cell.length_a   1.000
_cell.length_b   1.000
_cell.length_c   1.000
_cell.angle_alpha   90.00
_cell.angle_beta   90.00
_cell.angle_gamma   90.00
#
_symmetry.space_group_name_H-M   'P 1'
#
loop_
_entity.id
_entity.type
_entity.pdbx_description
1 polymer ?
#
loop_
_entity_poly.entity_id
_entity_poly.type
_entity_poly.pdbx_seq_one_letter_code
_entity_poly.pdbx_strand_id
1 'polypeptide(L)'
;MAHTKDSQKGRVYAAELAIEEHKGRTFDSIEEVYKFLHGVIERDTFARWFPRAYSQLTSLSDWERTRPPKWRLNDRRYKEWAAYDHKKVFGREEGLWVSWNHRNNNGRGGGAYWMPGDKRIQMSDYHANEMICLHELAHAVCQYEFGTGVKHHWQFCMVYLKLVGNVMGVEARNILRQSFKDHKVKYTKPRAKRELSEEQKEVLRARIAVARAAKEAKNT
;
A
#
# COMPACT_ATOMS: atom_id res chain seq x y z
N MET A 1 -18.79 -13.04 8.14
CA MET A 1 -17.89 -13.47 7.04
C MET A 1 -16.53 -13.77 7.65
N ALA A 2 -15.90 -14.91 7.33
CA ALA A 2 -14.56 -15.22 7.84
C ALA A 2 -13.52 -14.26 7.24
N HIS A 3 -12.72 -13.59 8.09
CA HIS A 3 -11.60 -12.77 7.62
C HIS A 3 -10.53 -13.68 7.00
N THR A 4 -10.49 -13.75 5.67
CA THR A 4 -9.42 -14.47 4.98
C THR A 4 -8.07 -13.81 5.26
N LYS A 5 -7.13 -14.59 5.83
CA LYS A 5 -5.79 -14.17 6.22
C LYS A 5 -5.05 -13.55 5.02
N ASP A 6 -4.39 -12.42 5.25
CA ASP A 6 -3.50 -11.82 4.27
C ASP A 6 -2.20 -12.65 4.16
N SER A 7 -2.16 -13.53 3.16
CA SER A 7 -1.02 -14.42 2.91
C SER A 7 0.21 -13.72 2.30
N GLN A 8 0.07 -12.48 1.83
CA GLN A 8 1.16 -11.74 1.17
C GLN A 8 1.81 -10.71 2.09
N LYS A 9 1.09 -10.18 3.08
CA LYS A 9 1.57 -9.14 4.01
C LYS A 9 3.02 -9.34 4.46
N GLY A 10 3.34 -10.50 5.04
CA GLY A 10 4.70 -10.78 5.53
C GLY A 10 5.78 -10.79 4.44
N ARG A 11 5.43 -11.18 3.21
CA ARG A 11 6.36 -11.18 2.07
C ARG A 11 6.59 -9.77 1.52
N VAL A 12 5.55 -8.94 1.50
CA VAL A 12 5.68 -7.53 1.11
C VAL A 12 6.58 -6.82 2.10
N TYR A 13 6.35 -6.97 3.40
CA TYR A 13 7.20 -6.34 4.41
C TYR A 13 8.65 -6.82 4.35
N ALA A 14 8.89 -8.12 4.14
CA ALA A 14 10.24 -8.63 3.92
C ALA A 14 10.89 -7.99 2.68
N ALA A 15 10.13 -7.82 1.59
CA ALA A 15 10.63 -7.20 0.38
C ALA A 15 10.95 -5.70 0.54
N GLU A 16 10.15 -4.97 1.33
CA GLU A 16 10.38 -3.56 1.65
C GLU A 16 11.60 -3.36 2.55
N LEU A 17 11.75 -4.19 3.59
CA LEU A 17 12.91 -4.17 4.47
C LEU A 17 14.21 -4.44 3.70
N ALA A 18 14.18 -5.34 2.71
CA ALA A 18 15.34 -5.67 1.90
C ALA A 18 15.84 -4.51 1.01
N ILE A 19 15.06 -3.44 0.87
CA ILE A 19 15.41 -2.27 0.06
C ILE A 19 15.33 -0.98 0.88
N GLU A 20 15.56 -1.07 2.20
CA GLU A 20 15.40 0.05 3.13
C GLU A 20 16.22 1.29 2.71
N GLU A 21 17.40 1.09 2.14
CA GLU A 21 18.27 2.16 1.62
C GLU A 21 17.65 2.95 0.45
N HIS A 22 16.60 2.41 -0.18
CA HIS A 22 15.87 3.00 -1.30
C HIS A 22 14.48 3.53 -0.92
N LYS A 23 14.21 3.79 0.38
CA LYS A 23 12.89 4.27 0.87
C LYS A 23 12.48 5.69 0.43
N GLY A 24 13.36 6.39 -0.30
CA GLY A 24 13.16 7.78 -0.72
C GLY A 24 13.41 8.76 0.42
N ARG A 25 12.92 9.99 0.27
CA ARG A 25 13.03 11.00 1.34
C ARG A 25 12.16 10.64 2.54
N THR A 26 12.65 11.03 3.72
CA THR A 26 11.85 11.09 4.95
C THR A 26 11.13 12.43 5.04
N PHE A 27 10.05 12.47 5.81
CA PHE A 27 9.24 13.66 6.06
C PHE A 27 9.32 14.03 7.53
N ASP A 28 9.51 15.32 7.80
CA ASP A 28 9.66 15.83 9.17
C ASP A 28 8.31 16.21 9.79
N SER A 29 7.25 16.25 8.97
CA SER A 29 5.90 16.58 9.44
C SER A 29 4.78 15.91 8.64
N ILE A 30 3.62 15.80 9.29
CA ILE A 30 2.39 15.32 8.65
C ILE A 30 1.90 16.23 7.51
N GLU A 31 2.24 17.52 7.57
CA GLU A 31 1.91 18.47 6.51
C GLU A 31 2.73 18.17 5.23
N GLU A 32 4.00 17.83 5.36
CA GLU A 32 4.82 17.38 4.23
C GLU A 32 4.32 16.07 3.64
N VAL A 33 3.94 15.11 4.49
CA VAL A 33 3.32 13.85 4.04
C VAL A 33 2.04 14.13 3.26
N TYR A 34 1.15 14.99 3.76
CA TYR A 34 -0.07 15.35 3.05
C TYR A 34 0.25 16.02 1.71
N LYS A 35 1.13 17.03 1.69
CA LYS A 35 1.53 17.72 0.46
C LYS A 35 2.10 16.75 -0.57
N PHE A 36 2.91 15.80 -0.13
CA PHE A 36 3.42 14.73 -0.97
C PHE A 36 2.31 13.87 -1.56
N LEU A 37 1.47 13.26 -0.72
CA LEU A 37 0.38 12.38 -1.15
C LEU A 37 -0.61 13.10 -2.07
N HIS A 38 -1.01 14.32 -1.69
CA HIS A 38 -1.90 15.15 -2.50
C HIS A 38 -1.28 15.46 -3.85
N GLY A 39 0.00 15.88 -3.89
CA GLY A 39 0.73 16.13 -5.12
C GLY A 39 0.93 14.89 -6.00
N VAL A 40 0.87 13.67 -5.45
CA VAL A 40 0.84 12.42 -6.22
C VAL A 40 -0.55 12.20 -6.84
N ILE A 41 -1.60 12.42 -6.07
CA ILE A 41 -3.00 12.22 -6.48
C ILE A 41 -3.43 13.23 -7.55
N GLU A 42 -2.95 14.48 -7.46
CA GLU A 42 -3.28 15.56 -8.40
C GLU A 42 -2.64 15.40 -9.78
N ARG A 43 -1.70 14.46 -9.97
CA ARG A 43 -1.09 14.25 -11.29
C ARG A 43 -2.11 13.66 -12.26
N ASP A 44 -2.12 14.15 -13.50
CA ASP A 44 -2.94 13.59 -14.59
C ASP A 44 -2.73 12.09 -14.79
N THR A 45 -1.49 11.61 -14.59
CA THR A 45 -1.17 10.18 -14.65
C THR A 45 -1.96 9.36 -13.63
N PHE A 46 -2.17 9.91 -12.44
CA PHE A 46 -2.91 9.25 -11.37
C PHE A 46 -4.40 9.17 -11.74
N ALA A 47 -5.01 10.30 -12.13
CA ALA A 47 -6.41 10.36 -12.58
C ALA A 47 -6.69 9.40 -13.74
N ARG A 48 -5.77 9.32 -14.71
CA ARG A 48 -5.88 8.41 -15.86
C ARG A 48 -5.75 6.93 -15.47
N TRP A 49 -4.89 6.60 -14.51
CA TRP A 49 -4.69 5.21 -14.11
C TRP A 49 -5.71 4.70 -13.10
N PHE A 50 -6.19 5.58 -12.22
CA PHE A 50 -7.04 5.26 -11.09
C PHE A 50 -8.20 6.28 -10.97
N PRO A 51 -9.12 6.31 -11.95
CA PRO A 51 -10.15 7.34 -12.02
C PRO A 51 -11.14 7.30 -10.85
N ARG A 52 -11.46 6.11 -10.31
CA ARG A 52 -12.37 5.97 -9.17
C ARG A 52 -11.69 6.40 -7.87
N ALA A 53 -10.44 5.98 -7.67
CA ALA A 53 -9.65 6.42 -6.52
C ALA A 53 -9.41 7.93 -6.56
N TYR A 54 -9.06 8.48 -7.72
CA TYR A 54 -8.94 9.92 -7.92
C TYR A 54 -10.23 10.62 -7.51
N SER A 55 -11.37 10.25 -8.11
CA SER A 55 -12.67 10.82 -7.77
C SER A 55 -12.97 10.74 -6.27
N GLN A 56 -12.67 9.64 -5.59
CA GLN A 56 -12.97 9.47 -4.17
C GLN A 56 -12.02 10.19 -3.21
N LEU A 57 -10.77 10.40 -3.63
CA LEU A 57 -9.71 11.04 -2.84
C LEU A 57 -9.63 12.55 -3.08
N THR A 58 -10.14 13.03 -4.23
CA THR A 58 -10.18 14.46 -4.61
C THR A 58 -11.60 15.01 -4.75
N SER A 59 -12.64 14.24 -4.43
CA SER A 59 -14.02 14.74 -4.38
C SER A 59 -14.10 15.82 -3.30
N LEU A 60 -13.80 17.05 -3.69
CA LEU A 60 -13.98 18.26 -2.94
C LEU A 60 -15.14 19.00 -3.60
N SER A 61 -16.16 19.32 -2.81
CA SER A 61 -17.16 20.32 -3.14
C SER A 61 -16.47 21.63 -3.56
N ASP A 62 -17.13 22.43 -4.40
CA ASP A 62 -16.58 23.72 -4.88
C ASP A 62 -16.23 24.65 -3.71
N TRP A 63 -17.03 24.58 -2.64
CA TRP A 63 -16.74 25.21 -1.35
C TRP A 63 -15.38 24.79 -0.78
N GLU A 64 -15.07 23.50 -0.74
CA GLU A 64 -13.82 23.02 -0.15
C GLU A 64 -12.59 23.31 -1.00
N ARG A 65 -12.72 23.36 -2.33
CA ARG A 65 -11.60 23.66 -3.24
C ARG A 65 -10.96 25.01 -2.93
N THR A 66 -11.79 26.01 -2.62
CA THR A 66 -11.35 27.39 -2.35
C THR A 66 -10.73 27.59 -0.97
N ARG A 67 -10.81 26.61 -0.07
CA ARG A 67 -10.24 26.71 1.29
C ARG A 67 -8.84 26.09 1.32
N PRO A 68 -7.89 26.70 2.05
CA PRO A 68 -6.62 26.04 2.31
C PRO A 68 -6.88 24.76 3.14
N PRO A 69 -6.09 23.68 2.94
CA PRO A 69 -6.11 22.55 3.86
C PRO A 69 -5.82 23.08 5.27
N LYS A 70 -6.58 22.61 6.26
CA LYS A 70 -6.49 23.14 7.62
C LYS A 70 -5.96 22.07 8.55
N TRP A 71 -5.09 22.50 9.46
CA TRP A 71 -4.92 21.82 10.73
C TRP A 71 -6.27 21.80 11.45
N ARG A 72 -6.72 20.62 11.86
CA ARG A 72 -7.75 20.52 12.89
C ARG A 72 -7.12 19.91 14.13
N LEU A 73 -7.02 20.71 15.18
CA LEU A 73 -6.93 20.20 16.54
C LEU A 73 -8.26 19.53 16.86
N ASN A 74 -8.20 18.32 17.40
CA ASN A 74 -9.34 17.47 17.79
C ASN A 74 -10.47 18.29 18.45
N ASP A 75 -11.49 18.67 17.67
CA ASP A 75 -12.72 19.21 18.21
C ASP A 75 -13.70 18.08 18.56
N ARG A 76 -14.80 18.44 19.21
CA ARG A 76 -15.75 17.58 19.92
C ARG A 76 -16.25 16.35 19.13
N ARG A 77 -16.27 16.36 17.79
CA ARG A 77 -16.62 15.17 16.96
C ARG A 77 -15.60 14.04 17.07
N TYR A 78 -14.36 14.36 17.45
CA TYR A 78 -13.24 13.43 17.53
C TYR A 78 -12.86 13.05 18.98
N LYS A 79 -13.58 13.55 19.99
CA LYS A 79 -13.38 13.10 21.38
C LYS A 79 -13.65 11.59 21.56
N GLU A 80 -14.47 10.99 20.71
CA GLU A 80 -14.68 9.54 20.66
C GLU A 80 -13.48 8.80 20.02
N TRP A 81 -12.72 9.45 19.15
CA TRP A 81 -11.51 8.90 18.53
C TRP A 81 -10.26 9.15 19.40
N ALA A 82 -10.31 10.14 20.29
CA ALA A 82 -9.26 10.57 21.21
C ALA A 82 -8.95 9.57 22.34
N ALA A 83 -9.59 8.39 22.37
CA ALA A 83 -9.05 7.26 23.12
C ALA A 83 -7.67 6.81 22.60
N TYR A 84 -7.32 7.19 21.36
CA TYR A 84 -5.98 7.09 20.79
C TYR A 84 -5.32 8.49 20.71
N ASP A 85 -4.07 8.61 21.17
CA ASP A 85 -3.27 9.86 21.26
C ASP A 85 -2.88 10.45 19.88
N HIS A 86 -3.88 10.75 19.05
CA HIS A 86 -3.71 11.41 17.77
C HIS A 86 -3.54 12.92 17.99
N LYS A 87 -2.30 13.37 18.14
CA LYS A 87 -1.99 14.78 18.44
C LYS A 87 -2.30 15.74 17.28
N LYS A 88 -2.31 15.25 16.03
CA LYS A 88 -2.40 16.09 14.82
C LYS A 88 -3.03 15.36 13.63
N VAL A 89 -4.05 15.98 13.02
CA VAL A 89 -4.66 15.54 11.74
C VAL A 89 -4.58 16.71 10.74
N PHE A 90 -4.24 16.42 9.49
CA PHE A 90 -4.12 17.40 8.40
C PHE A 90 -4.87 16.90 7.15
N GLY A 91 -5.76 17.72 6.60
CA GLY A 91 -6.60 17.35 5.47
C GLY A 91 -7.66 18.39 5.11
N ARG A 92 -8.59 17.99 4.24
CA ARG A 92 -9.81 18.74 3.87
C ARG A 92 -11.03 17.96 4.37
N GLU A 93 -12.18 18.63 4.51
CA GLU A 93 -13.39 18.01 5.09
C GLU A 93 -13.85 16.79 4.27
N GLU A 94 -13.66 16.86 2.95
CA GLU A 94 -13.83 15.79 1.99
C GLU A 94 -12.47 15.35 1.39
N GLY A 95 -12.36 14.08 1.01
CA GLY A 95 -11.15 13.53 0.36
C GLY A 95 -10.17 12.85 1.33
N LEU A 96 -8.87 12.90 0.97
CA LEU A 96 -7.80 12.26 1.73
C LEU A 96 -7.44 13.04 3.00
N TRP A 97 -7.40 12.34 4.12
CA TRP A 97 -6.84 12.83 5.38
C TRP A 97 -5.50 12.14 5.68
N VAL A 98 -4.62 12.84 6.40
CA VAL A 98 -3.44 12.20 7.00
C VAL A 98 -3.37 12.55 8.48
N SER A 99 -3.10 11.56 9.33
CA SER A 99 -2.91 11.77 10.76
C SER A 99 -1.58 11.23 11.26
N TRP A 100 -1.06 11.84 12.31
CA TRP A 100 0.13 11.35 13.00
C TRP A 100 -0.28 10.61 14.28
N ASN A 101 0.19 9.39 14.43
CA ASN A 101 0.07 8.65 15.68
C ASN A 101 1.41 8.64 16.38
N HIS A 102 1.49 9.40 17.46
CA HIS A 102 2.64 9.34 18.35
C HIS A 102 2.53 8.05 19.18
N ARG A 103 3.68 7.50 19.61
CA ARG A 103 3.82 6.27 20.42
C ARG A 103 2.55 5.87 21.20
N ASN A 104 2.12 4.62 21.08
CA ASN A 104 1.04 4.13 21.94
C ASN A 104 1.47 4.17 23.42
N ASN A 105 0.51 4.08 24.35
CA ASN A 105 0.76 4.08 25.81
C ASN A 105 1.78 3.01 26.27
N ASN A 106 2.09 2.03 25.43
CA ASN A 106 3.07 0.97 25.70
C ASN A 106 4.48 1.31 25.20
N GLY A 107 4.73 2.56 24.77
CA GLY A 107 6.01 3.02 24.25
C GLY A 107 6.41 2.40 22.90
N ARG A 108 5.55 1.58 22.29
CA ARG A 108 5.82 0.99 20.97
C ARG A 108 5.45 2.02 19.90
N GLY A 109 6.36 2.26 18.97
CA GLY A 109 6.10 3.11 17.80
C GLY A 109 4.85 2.62 17.07
N GLY A 110 3.96 3.54 16.71
CA GLY A 110 2.80 3.22 15.88
C GLY A 110 3.22 2.70 14.51
N GLY A 111 2.35 1.94 13.85
CA GLY A 111 2.49 1.61 12.42
C GLY A 111 1.90 2.71 11.53
N ALA A 112 2.21 2.66 10.24
CA ALA A 112 1.42 3.32 9.21
C ALA A 112 0.27 2.40 8.76
N TYR A 113 -0.88 2.99 8.42
CA TYR A 113 -1.99 2.25 7.83
C TYR A 113 -3.02 3.16 7.17
N TRP A 114 -3.58 2.70 6.06
CA TRP A 114 -4.83 3.20 5.50
C TRP A 114 -6.04 2.80 6.36
N MET A 115 -6.93 3.77 6.61
CA MET A 115 -8.20 3.62 7.31
C MET A 115 -9.39 3.85 6.36
N PRO A 116 -9.99 2.75 5.82
CA PRO A 116 -11.07 2.81 4.85
C PRO A 116 -12.28 3.67 5.24
N GLY A 117 -12.69 3.63 6.52
CA GLY A 117 -13.88 4.33 7.01
C GLY A 117 -13.70 5.84 7.07
N ASP A 118 -12.48 6.29 7.39
CA ASP A 118 -12.16 7.69 7.64
C ASP A 118 -11.53 8.37 6.41
N LYS A 119 -11.35 7.63 5.32
CA LYS A 119 -10.55 8.05 4.14
C LYS A 119 -9.18 8.61 4.54
N ARG A 120 -8.53 7.97 5.52
CA ARG A 120 -7.37 8.52 6.23
C ARG A 120 -6.16 7.62 6.13
N ILE A 121 -5.00 8.19 5.81
CA ILE A 121 -3.71 7.53 6.01
C ILE A 121 -3.17 7.93 7.37
N GLN A 122 -2.88 6.96 8.23
CA GLN A 122 -2.14 7.23 9.45
C GLN A 122 -0.67 6.94 9.25
N MET A 123 0.16 7.84 9.78
CA MET A 123 1.61 7.72 9.82
C MET A 123 2.12 7.70 11.26
N SER A 124 3.36 7.23 11.42
CA SER A 124 4.13 7.39 12.65
C SER A 124 5.53 7.92 12.34
N ASP A 125 6.24 8.36 13.38
CA ASP A 125 7.58 8.96 13.26
C ASP A 125 8.57 8.09 12.47
N TYR A 126 8.50 6.77 12.64
CA TYR A 126 9.42 5.82 12.00
C TYR A 126 9.04 5.46 10.57
N HIS A 127 7.81 5.80 10.16
CA HIS A 127 7.24 5.37 8.90
C HIS A 127 6.96 6.52 7.93
N ALA A 128 7.33 7.75 8.29
CA ALA A 128 7.14 8.94 7.45
C ALA A 128 8.20 9.04 6.34
N ASN A 129 8.16 8.14 5.36
CA ASN A 129 8.98 8.21 4.13
C ASN A 129 8.14 7.96 2.87
N GLU A 130 8.68 8.30 1.70
CA GLU A 130 7.95 8.19 0.42
C GLU A 130 7.45 6.78 0.15
N MET A 131 8.30 5.77 0.32
CA MET A 131 7.94 4.38 0.05
C MET A 131 6.71 3.95 0.86
N ILE A 132 6.70 4.21 2.17
CA ILE A 132 5.57 3.86 3.03
C ILE A 132 4.33 4.73 2.74
N CYS A 133 4.50 6.01 2.43
CA CYS A 133 3.38 6.85 1.99
C CYS A 133 2.72 6.26 0.73
N LEU A 134 3.51 5.81 -0.24
CA LEU A 134 3.00 5.17 -1.47
C LEU A 134 2.40 3.78 -1.20
N HIS A 135 2.91 3.04 -0.20
CA HIS A 135 2.31 1.79 0.28
C HIS A 135 0.87 2.04 0.77
N GLU A 136 0.69 3.01 1.67
CA GLU A 136 -0.64 3.30 2.22
C GLU A 136 -1.58 3.89 1.17
N LEU A 137 -1.05 4.69 0.24
CA LEU A 137 -1.83 5.16 -0.91
C LEU A 137 -2.26 4.00 -1.82
N ALA A 138 -1.44 2.96 -1.98
CA ALA A 138 -1.80 1.78 -2.76
C ALA A 138 -2.99 1.01 -2.14
N HIS A 139 -3.09 0.96 -0.80
CA HIS A 139 -4.27 0.42 -0.11
C HIS A 139 -5.52 1.23 -0.42
N ALA A 140 -5.43 2.56 -0.33
CA ALA A 140 -6.53 3.46 -0.67
C ALA A 140 -7.02 3.29 -2.12
N VAL A 141 -6.08 3.26 -3.07
CA VAL A 141 -6.38 2.99 -4.49
C VAL A 141 -7.06 1.63 -4.65
N CYS A 142 -6.56 0.58 -3.98
CA CYS A 142 -7.14 -0.75 -4.08
C CYS A 142 -8.54 -0.88 -3.48
N GLN A 143 -8.88 -0.05 -2.49
CA GLN A 143 -10.25 0.06 -1.99
C GLN A 143 -11.18 0.55 -3.09
N TYR A 144 -10.86 1.69 -3.69
CA TYR A 144 -11.79 2.37 -4.59
C TYR A 144 -11.81 1.78 -5.99
N GLU A 145 -10.68 1.28 -6.49
CA GLU A 145 -10.61 0.68 -7.83
C GLU A 145 -11.10 -0.77 -7.85
N PHE A 146 -10.77 -1.54 -6.81
CA PHE A 146 -10.94 -3.01 -6.83
C PHE A 146 -11.77 -3.56 -5.68
N GLY A 147 -12.14 -2.76 -4.68
CA GLY A 147 -12.87 -3.24 -3.49
C GLY A 147 -12.03 -4.14 -2.57
N THR A 148 -10.69 -3.99 -2.54
CA THR A 148 -9.77 -4.92 -1.83
C THR A 148 -8.90 -4.27 -0.74
N GLY A 149 -9.17 -3.02 -0.39
CA GLY A 149 -8.20 -2.03 0.12
C GLY A 149 -7.49 -2.20 1.47
N VAL A 150 -7.47 -3.38 2.09
CA VAL A 150 -6.64 -3.63 3.30
C VAL A 150 -5.65 -4.79 3.10
N LYS A 151 -5.76 -5.51 1.98
CA LYS A 151 -4.98 -6.73 1.74
C LYS A 151 -3.92 -6.53 0.68
N HIS A 152 -2.79 -7.17 0.87
CA HIS A 152 -1.63 -7.16 -0.03
C HIS A 152 -1.82 -8.12 -1.22
N HIS A 153 -2.97 -8.07 -1.89
CA HIS A 153 -3.22 -8.89 -3.08
C HIS A 153 -2.33 -8.47 -4.27
N TRP A 154 -2.44 -9.19 -5.39
CA TRP A 154 -1.65 -8.86 -6.57
C TRP A 154 -2.01 -7.48 -7.13
N GLN A 155 -3.25 -7.02 -6.97
CA GLN A 155 -3.66 -5.66 -7.35
C GLN A 155 -2.90 -4.61 -6.52
N PHE A 156 -2.81 -4.79 -5.20
CA PHE A 156 -2.02 -3.93 -4.32
C PHE A 156 -0.58 -3.82 -4.81
N CYS A 157 0.08 -4.97 -4.99
CA CYS A 157 1.49 -4.98 -5.40
C CYS A 157 1.70 -4.35 -6.79
N MET A 158 0.75 -4.54 -7.72
CA MET A 158 0.77 -3.90 -9.04
C MET A 158 0.61 -2.38 -8.94
N VAL A 159 -0.36 -1.89 -8.17
CA VAL A 159 -0.57 -0.45 -7.93
C VAL A 159 0.66 0.16 -7.29
N TYR A 160 1.20 -0.51 -6.27
CA TYR A 160 2.35 -0.02 -5.52
C TYR A 160 3.59 0.13 -6.42
N LEU A 161 3.91 -0.88 -7.24
CA LEU A 161 4.97 -0.77 -8.25
C LEU A 161 4.74 0.39 -9.24
N LYS A 162 3.48 0.63 -9.61
CA LYS A 162 3.11 1.71 -10.53
C LYS A 162 3.31 3.09 -9.91
N LEU A 163 2.90 3.26 -8.65
CA LEU A 163 3.10 4.47 -7.87
C LEU A 163 4.59 4.76 -7.65
N VAL A 164 5.36 3.77 -7.17
CA VAL A 164 6.82 3.90 -6.98
C VAL A 164 7.51 4.29 -8.29
N GLY A 165 7.17 3.65 -9.40
CA GLY A 165 7.76 4.00 -10.70
C GLY A 165 7.45 5.42 -11.18
N ASN A 166 6.27 5.94 -10.85
CA ASN A 166 5.84 7.28 -11.26
C ASN A 166 6.41 8.38 -10.36
N VAL A 167 6.67 8.07 -9.09
CA VAL A 167 7.05 9.07 -8.09
C VAL A 167 8.55 9.04 -7.81
N MET A 168 9.12 7.85 -7.64
CA MET A 168 10.53 7.62 -7.29
C MET A 168 11.39 7.20 -8.49
N GLY A 169 10.77 7.01 -9.66
CA GLY A 169 11.45 6.68 -10.90
C GLY A 169 11.54 5.18 -11.22
N VAL A 170 11.98 4.89 -12.44
CA VAL A 170 12.01 3.53 -13.01
C VAL A 170 12.97 2.61 -12.26
N GLU A 171 14.09 3.14 -11.79
CA GLU A 171 15.11 2.40 -11.03
C GLU A 171 14.54 1.88 -9.70
N ALA A 172 13.98 2.76 -8.87
CA ALA A 172 13.34 2.38 -7.61
C ALA A 172 12.25 1.30 -7.81
N ARG A 173 11.43 1.44 -8.87
CA ARG A 173 10.44 0.41 -9.24
C ARG A 173 11.09 -0.92 -9.59
N ASN A 174 12.21 -0.91 -10.33
CA ASN A 174 12.88 -2.14 -10.73
C ASN A 174 13.50 -2.85 -9.53
N ILE A 175 14.09 -2.11 -8.59
CA ILE A 175 14.60 -2.61 -7.32
C ILE A 175 13.47 -3.26 -6.50
N LEU A 176 12.36 -2.55 -6.28
CA LEU A 176 11.20 -3.09 -5.57
C LEU A 176 10.62 -4.32 -6.28
N ARG A 177 10.52 -4.29 -7.61
CA ARG A 177 10.04 -5.43 -8.40
C ARG A 177 10.97 -6.62 -8.27
N GLN A 178 12.29 -6.42 -8.23
CA GLN A 178 13.24 -7.50 -8.05
C GLN A 178 13.10 -8.10 -6.64
N SER A 179 13.04 -7.26 -5.62
CA SER A 179 12.78 -7.70 -4.24
C SER A 179 11.46 -8.47 -4.11
N PHE A 180 10.41 -8.06 -4.82
CA PHE A 180 9.15 -8.83 -4.90
C PHE A 180 9.32 -10.23 -5.48
N LYS A 181 10.19 -10.41 -6.50
CA LYS A 181 10.48 -11.75 -7.03
C LYS A 181 11.21 -12.60 -6.01
N ASP A 182 12.23 -12.03 -5.37
CA ASP A 182 13.09 -12.73 -4.40
C ASP A 182 12.28 -13.23 -3.19
N HIS A 183 11.31 -12.41 -2.75
CA HIS A 183 10.39 -12.73 -1.66
C HIS A 183 9.09 -13.42 -2.11
N LYS A 184 8.99 -13.81 -3.40
CA LYS A 184 7.83 -14.52 -3.96
C LYS A 184 6.49 -13.80 -3.73
N VAL A 185 6.52 -12.47 -3.82
CA VAL A 185 5.34 -11.59 -3.83
C VAL A 185 4.68 -11.69 -5.21
N LYS A 186 3.37 -11.91 -5.23
CA LYS A 186 2.55 -11.91 -6.44
C LYS A 186 2.17 -10.47 -6.75
N TYR A 187 2.63 -9.96 -7.88
CA TYR A 187 2.36 -8.59 -8.35
C TYR A 187 1.75 -8.53 -9.76
N THR A 188 1.40 -9.68 -10.33
CA THR A 188 0.72 -9.78 -11.62
C THR A 188 -0.61 -10.50 -11.46
N LYS A 189 -1.57 -10.21 -12.34
CA LYS A 189 -2.84 -10.94 -12.41
C LYS A 189 -2.56 -12.44 -12.43
N PRO A 190 -3.13 -13.24 -11.50
CA PRO A 190 -3.02 -14.68 -11.54
C PRO A 190 -3.49 -15.17 -12.91
N ARG A 191 -2.70 -16.05 -13.53
CA ARG A 191 -3.10 -16.70 -14.78
C ARG A 191 -4.38 -17.49 -14.50
N ALA A 192 -5.31 -17.45 -15.45
CA ALA A 192 -6.50 -18.31 -15.37
C ALA A 192 -6.04 -19.76 -15.17
N LYS A 193 -6.68 -20.46 -14.22
CA LYS A 193 -6.41 -21.88 -14.04
C LYS A 193 -6.86 -22.58 -15.32
N ARG A 194 -5.90 -23.03 -16.12
CA ARG A 194 -6.18 -23.94 -17.21
C ARG A 194 -6.53 -25.28 -16.57
N GLU A 195 -7.71 -25.80 -16.87
CA GLU A 195 -8.02 -27.19 -16.57
C GLU A 195 -7.11 -28.05 -17.46
N LEU A 196 -6.24 -28.82 -16.81
CA LEU A 196 -5.37 -29.76 -17.50
C LEU A 196 -6.18 -31.02 -17.80
N SER A 197 -6.07 -31.56 -19.02
CA SER A 197 -6.59 -32.90 -19.32
C SER A 197 -5.89 -33.96 -18.45
N GLU A 198 -6.49 -35.14 -18.28
CA GLU A 198 -5.85 -36.22 -17.52
C GLU A 198 -4.48 -36.60 -18.10
N GLU A 199 -4.37 -36.66 -19.43
CA GLU A 199 -3.10 -36.87 -20.13
C GLU A 199 -2.06 -35.79 -19.77
N GLN A 200 -2.46 -34.50 -19.74
CA GLN A 200 -1.56 -33.42 -19.32
C GLN A 200 -1.16 -33.52 -17.84
N LYS A 201 -2.06 -33.99 -16.97
CA LYS A 201 -1.76 -34.23 -15.56
C LYS A 201 -0.77 -35.38 -15.40
N GLU A 202 -0.88 -36.44 -16.19
CA GLU A 202 0.08 -37.56 -16.20
C GLU A 202 1.48 -37.10 -16.65
N VAL A 203 1.56 -36.34 -17.75
CA VAL A 203 2.83 -35.75 -18.20
C VAL A 203 3.44 -34.86 -17.11
N LEU A 204 2.62 -34.05 -16.42
CA LEU A 204 3.10 -33.21 -15.34
C LEU A 204 3.61 -34.03 -14.14
N ARG A 205 2.89 -35.10 -13.77
CA ARG A 205 3.29 -36.04 -12.70
C ARG A 205 4.63 -36.70 -13.02
N ALA A 206 4.80 -37.19 -14.26
CA ALA A 206 6.05 -37.79 -14.71
C ALA A 206 7.23 -36.78 -14.64
N ARG A 207 7.03 -35.55 -15.11
CA ARG A 207 8.06 -34.49 -15.03
C ARG A 207 8.45 -34.14 -13.60
N ILE A 208 7.48 -34.08 -12.69
CA ILE A 208 7.74 -33.81 -11.27
C ILE A 208 8.52 -34.96 -10.63
N ALA A 209 8.21 -36.22 -10.98
CA ALA A 209 8.93 -37.38 -10.47
C ALA A 209 10.41 -37.36 -10.90
N VAL A 210 10.69 -37.11 -12.19
CA VAL A 210 12.06 -36.98 -12.71
C VAL A 210 12.81 -35.83 -12.01
N ALA A 211 12.17 -34.68 -11.82
CA ALA A 211 12.79 -33.54 -11.15
C ALA A 211 13.12 -33.81 -9.66
N ARG A 212 12.29 -34.61 -8.97
CA ARG A 212 12.55 -35.03 -7.59
C ARG A 212 13.73 -35.98 -7.50
N ALA A 213 13.77 -37.02 -8.33
CA ALA A 213 14.88 -37.96 -8.38
C ALA A 213 16.23 -37.27 -8.69
N ALA A 214 16.23 -36.32 -9.64
CA ALA A 214 17.43 -35.54 -9.97
C ALA A 214 17.91 -34.63 -8.81
N LYS A 215 16.99 -34.16 -7.96
CA LYS A 215 17.34 -33.35 -6.79
C LYS A 215 17.92 -34.22 -5.67
N GLU A 216 17.38 -35.42 -5.47
CA GLU A 216 17.89 -36.40 -4.50
C GLU A 216 19.32 -36.84 -4.87
N ALA A 217 19.55 -37.17 -6.14
CA ALA A 217 20.88 -37.56 -6.65
C ALA A 217 21.94 -36.45 -6.52
N LYS A 218 21.56 -35.17 -6.47
CA LYS A 218 22.50 -34.06 -6.24
C LYS A 218 22.84 -33.83 -4.77
N ASN A 219 22.05 -34.41 -3.87
CA ASN A 219 22.23 -34.28 -2.42
C ASN A 219 22.93 -35.51 -1.81
N THR A 220 23.30 -36.50 -2.62
CA THR A 220 24.09 -37.68 -2.24
C THR A 220 25.52 -37.50 -2.70
#